data_AF-A0A535BAU9-F1
#
_entry.id   AF-A0A535BAU9-F1
#
_cell.length_a   1.000
_cell.length_b   1.000
_cell.length_c   1.000
_cell.angle_alpha   90.00
_cell.angle_beta   90.00
_cell.angle_gamma   90.00
#
_symmetry.space_group_name_H-M   'P 1'
#
loop_
_entity.id
_entity.type
_entity.pdbx_description
1 polymer ?
#
loop_
_entity_poly.entity_id
_entity_poly.type
_entity_poly.pdbx_seq_one_letter_code
_entity_poly.pdbx_strand_id
1 'polypeptide(L)'
;AQVAMTLREVCGLTTEEVARAFLSSPPTVAQRIVRAKTKIRNARIPYEVPSSNDLPDRLDAVLRVVYLVFNEGYSASSGASVTRHDVSGEAIRLGRLLLELLPEAEVAGLLALMLLQ
;
A
#
# COMPACT_ATOMS: atom_id res chain seq x y z
N ALA A 1 9.22 -5.02 5.38
CA ALA A 1 8.22 -5.99 4.87
C ALA A 1 6.77 -5.53 5.10
N GLN A 2 6.55 -4.47 5.89
CA GLN A 2 5.23 -3.93 6.19
C GLN A 2 4.40 -3.63 4.92
N VAL A 3 4.94 -2.87 3.95
CA VAL A 3 4.24 -2.53 2.70
C VAL A 3 3.71 -3.77 1.96
N ALA A 4 4.54 -4.80 1.75
CA ALA A 4 4.13 -6.03 1.08
C ALA A 4 3.04 -6.80 1.86
N MET A 5 3.11 -6.79 3.19
CA MET A 5 2.09 -7.40 4.04
C MET A 5 0.78 -6.60 4.02
N THR A 6 0.85 -5.27 4.04
CA THR A 6 -0.34 -4.40 3.93
C THR A 6 -1.06 -4.61 2.60
N LEU A 7 -0.31 -4.64 1.48
CA LEU A 7 -0.92 -4.89 0.17
C LEU A 7 -1.63 -6.25 0.10
N ARG A 8 -1.04 -7.29 0.70
CA ARG A 8 -1.63 -8.64 0.72
C ARG A 8 -2.81 -8.76 1.67
N GLU A 9 -2.69 -8.26 2.90
CA GLU A 9 -3.63 -8.54 3.97
C GLU A 9 -4.72 -7.47 4.12
N VAL A 10 -4.44 -6.22 3.77
CA VAL A 10 -5.37 -5.09 3.90
C VAL A 10 -5.95 -4.69 2.56
N CYS A 11 -5.10 -4.59 1.53
CA CYS A 11 -5.55 -4.17 0.19
C CYS A 11 -6.05 -5.35 -0.69
N GLY A 12 -5.89 -6.59 -0.22
CA GLY A 12 -6.43 -7.78 -0.89
C GLY A 12 -5.68 -8.26 -2.13
N LEU A 13 -4.50 -7.72 -2.44
CA LEU A 13 -3.71 -8.14 -3.61
C LEU A 13 -3.24 -9.59 -3.46
N THR A 14 -3.12 -10.30 -4.58
CA THR A 14 -2.50 -11.62 -4.68
C THR A 14 -0.99 -11.56 -4.43
N THR A 15 -0.39 -12.69 -4.05
CA THR A 15 1.07 -12.74 -3.85
C THR A 15 1.81 -12.39 -5.14
N GLU A 16 1.25 -12.77 -6.28
CA GLU A 16 1.73 -12.53 -7.63
C GLU A 16 1.68 -11.04 -7.99
N GLU A 17 0.55 -10.37 -7.73
CA GLU A 17 0.41 -8.91 -7.90
C GLU A 17 1.41 -8.17 -7.02
N VAL A 18 1.53 -8.55 -5.73
CA VAL A 18 2.53 -7.95 -4.83
C VAL A 18 3.96 -8.23 -5.33
N ALA A 19 4.26 -9.44 -5.81
CA ALA A 19 5.58 -9.76 -6.34
C ALA A 19 5.96 -8.91 -7.55
N ARG A 20 5.01 -8.70 -8.46
CA ARG A 20 5.18 -7.82 -9.62
C ARG A 20 5.38 -6.36 -9.20
N ALA A 21 4.58 -5.86 -8.26
CA ALA A 21 4.73 -4.51 -7.70
C ALA A 21 6.12 -4.27 -7.07
N PHE A 22 6.75 -5.34 -6.54
CA PHE A 22 8.09 -5.30 -5.96
C PHE A 22 9.21 -5.73 -6.93
N LEU A 23 8.90 -6.04 -8.20
CA LEU A 23 9.83 -6.59 -9.17
C LEU A 23 10.65 -7.78 -8.62
N SER A 24 9.95 -8.68 -7.91
CA SER A 24 10.53 -9.81 -7.20
C SER A 24 9.80 -11.11 -7.56
N SER A 25 10.38 -12.26 -7.24
CA SER A 25 9.69 -13.55 -7.41
C SER A 25 8.56 -13.73 -6.37
N PRO A 26 7.44 -14.40 -6.73
CA PRO A 26 6.38 -14.74 -5.78
C PRO A 26 6.86 -15.52 -4.55
N PRO A 27 7.75 -16.54 -4.68
CA PRO A 27 8.30 -17.24 -3.51
C PRO A 27 9.06 -16.31 -2.55
N THR A 28 9.85 -15.36 -3.09
CA THR A 28 10.58 -14.39 -2.27
C THR A 28 9.62 -13.47 -1.49
N VAL A 29 8.56 -12.98 -2.14
CA VAL A 29 7.57 -12.13 -1.47
C VAL A 29 6.77 -12.91 -0.43
N ALA A 30 6.32 -14.12 -0.76
CA ALA A 30 5.65 -15.02 0.19
C ALA A 30 6.50 -15.22 1.46
N GLN A 31 7.78 -15.55 1.29
CA GLN A 31 8.69 -15.76 2.41
C GLN A 31 8.89 -14.48 3.25
N ARG A 32 8.97 -13.31 2.60
CA ARG A 32 9.08 -12.01 3.31
C ARG A 32 7.84 -11.72 4.15
N ILE A 33 6.64 -12.00 3.63
CA ILE A 33 5.37 -11.81 4.35
C ILE A 33 5.30 -12.78 5.55
N VAL A 34 5.62 -14.06 5.36
CA VAL A 34 5.63 -15.07 6.44
C VAL A 34 6.61 -14.69 7.55
N ARG A 35 7.82 -14.22 7.20
CA ARG A 35 8.81 -13.75 8.19
C ARG A 35 8.29 -12.52 8.96
N ALA A 36 7.64 -11.58 8.28
CA ALA A 36 7.06 -10.40 8.91
C ALA A 36 5.96 -10.79 9.93
N LYS A 37 5.02 -11.65 9.52
CA LYS A 37 3.96 -12.18 10.41
C LYS A 37 4.54 -12.92 11.61
N THR A 38 5.55 -13.75 11.39
CA THR A 38 6.26 -14.45 12.48
C THR A 38 6.92 -13.47 13.45
N LYS A 39 7.55 -12.40 12.95
CA LYS A 39 8.16 -11.37 13.80
C LYS A 39 7.11 -10.66 14.67
N ILE A 40 5.98 -10.27 14.09
CA ILE A 40 4.86 -9.63 14.82
C ILE A 40 4.34 -10.55 15.92
N ARG A 41 4.08 -11.83 15.58
CA ARG A 41 3.59 -12.83 16.52
C ARG A 41 4.56 -13.06 17.66
N ASN A 42 5.84 -13.24 17.36
CA ASN A 42 6.86 -13.52 18.37
C ASN A 42 7.09 -12.33 19.30
N ALA A 43 7.05 -11.10 18.76
CA ALA A 43 7.18 -9.88 19.54
C ALA A 43 5.89 -9.46 20.26
N ARG A 44 4.76 -10.15 20.01
CA ARG A 44 3.43 -9.85 20.57
C ARG A 44 3.05 -8.36 20.42
N ILE A 45 3.31 -7.81 19.23
CA ILE A 45 3.05 -6.39 18.96
C ILE A 45 1.53 -6.16 18.99
N PRO A 46 1.00 -5.31 19.88
CA PRO A 46 -0.42 -5.00 19.93
C PRO A 46 -0.86 -4.18 18.72
N TYR A 47 -2.14 -4.28 18.38
CA TYR A 47 -2.76 -3.36 17.43
C TYR A 47 -3.14 -2.09 18.15
N GLU A 48 -2.53 -0.97 17.75
CA GLU A 48 -2.76 0.35 18.34
C GLU A 48 -2.99 1.36 17.22
N VAL A 49 -3.98 2.23 17.41
CA VAL A 49 -4.20 3.37 16.51
C VAL A 49 -3.15 4.43 16.84
N PRO A 50 -2.33 4.88 15.87
CA PRO A 50 -1.29 5.87 16.12
C PRO A 50 -1.89 7.20 16.58
N SER A 51 -1.17 7.91 17.45
CA SER A 51 -1.49 9.31 17.75
C SER A 51 -1.06 10.21 16.60
N SER A 52 -1.55 11.46 16.57
CA SER A 52 -1.18 12.42 15.52
C SER A 52 0.33 12.63 15.40
N ASN A 53 1.07 12.53 16.51
CA ASN A 53 2.52 12.70 16.54
C ASN A 53 3.28 11.51 15.93
N ASP A 54 2.64 10.33 15.85
CA ASP A 54 3.23 9.13 15.25
C ASP A 54 2.98 9.05 13.73
N LEU A 55 2.11 9.90 13.19
CA LEU A 55 1.72 9.87 11.78
C LEU A 55 2.89 10.20 10.82
N PRO A 56 3.72 11.23 11.06
CA PRO A 56 4.82 11.57 10.16
C PRO A 56 5.80 10.41 9.93
N ASP A 57 6.16 9.69 10.99
CA ASP A 57 7.09 8.56 10.93
C ASP A 57 6.54 7.37 10.13
N ARG A 58 5.22 7.30 9.95
CA ARG A 58 4.52 6.23 9.23
C ARG A 58 4.19 6.62 7.79
N LEU A 59 4.33 7.90 7.44
CA LEU A 59 3.81 8.47 6.21
C LEU A 59 4.42 7.82 4.96
N ASP A 60 5.75 7.66 4.90
CA ASP A 60 6.44 7.06 3.75
C ASP A 60 5.89 5.66 3.40
N ALA A 61 5.69 4.82 4.42
CA ALA A 61 5.17 3.48 4.22
C ALA A 61 3.71 3.51 3.70
N VAL A 62 2.90 4.43 4.20
CA VAL A 62 1.49 4.60 3.77
C VAL A 62 1.42 5.13 2.34
N LEU A 63 2.17 6.18 2.00
CA LEU A 63 2.24 6.74 0.65
C LEU A 63 2.67 5.67 -0.37
N ARG A 64 3.65 4.84 -0.01
CA ARG A 64 4.09 3.74 -0.86
C ARG A 64 3.01 2.68 -1.07
N VAL A 65 2.21 2.36 -0.05
CA VAL A 65 1.06 1.46 -0.21
C VAL A 65 0.03 2.07 -1.14
N VAL A 66 -0.36 3.33 -0.92
CA VAL A 66 -1.37 4.04 -1.74
C VAL A 66 -0.95 4.06 -3.20
N TYR A 67 0.30 4.41 -3.50
CA TYR A 67 0.80 4.44 -4.87
C TYR A 67 0.80 3.06 -5.53
N LEU A 68 1.20 2.00 -4.82
CA LEU A 68 1.22 0.65 -5.39
C LEU A 68 -0.20 0.10 -5.63
N VAL A 69 -1.17 0.45 -4.79
CA VAL A 69 -2.58 0.15 -5.03
C VAL A 69 -3.09 0.90 -6.27
N PHE A 70 -2.77 2.18 -6.40
CA PHE A 70 -3.12 2.97 -7.58
C PHE A 70 -2.55 2.35 -8.86
N ASN A 71 -1.27 2.00 -8.87
CA ASN A 71 -0.59 1.43 -10.04
C ASN A 71 -1.20 0.09 -10.47
N GLU A 72 -1.54 -0.78 -9.52
CA GLU A 72 -2.24 -2.05 -9.82
C GLU A 72 -3.64 -1.81 -10.42
N GLY A 73 -4.36 -0.77 -9.96
CA GLY A 73 -5.66 -0.40 -10.54
C GLY A 73 -5.57 0.23 -11.93
N TYR A 74 -4.57 1.09 -12.13
CA TYR A 74 -4.34 1.88 -13.35
C TYR A 74 -3.81 1.05 -14.53
N SER A 75 -2.88 0.13 -14.26
CA SER A 75 -2.32 -0.78 -15.26
C SER A 75 -2.51 -2.22 -14.78
N ALA A 76 -3.76 -2.71 -14.81
CA ALA A 76 -4.13 -3.99 -14.21
C ALA A 76 -3.20 -5.10 -14.72
N SER A 77 -2.49 -5.71 -13.77
CA SER A 77 -1.45 -6.65 -14.11
C SER A 77 -2.01 -8.08 -14.28
N SER A 78 -3.28 -8.29 -13.94
CA SER A 78 -4.05 -9.51 -14.22
C SER A 78 -5.58 -9.28 -14.16
N GLY A 79 -6.33 -10.00 -15.01
CA GLY A 79 -7.81 -9.96 -15.06
C GLY A 79 -8.36 -9.75 -16.48
N ALA A 80 -9.66 -10.03 -16.68
CA ALA A 80 -10.34 -9.82 -17.95
C ALA A 80 -10.64 -8.35 -18.28
N SER A 81 -10.55 -7.45 -17.28
CA SER A 81 -10.52 -6.00 -17.50
C SER A 81 -9.09 -5.49 -17.32
N VAL A 82 -8.66 -4.66 -18.28
CA VAL A 82 -7.34 -4.01 -18.32
C VAL A 82 -7.21 -2.93 -17.22
N THR A 83 -8.28 -2.68 -16.47
CA THR A 83 -8.38 -1.66 -15.43
C THR A 83 -9.33 -2.13 -14.33
N ARG A 84 -8.89 -2.10 -13.06
CA ARG A 84 -9.77 -2.19 -11.88
C ARG A 84 -9.99 -0.76 -11.39
N HIS A 85 -10.90 -0.05 -12.07
CA HIS A 85 -11.17 1.37 -11.81
C HIS A 85 -11.62 1.66 -10.37
N ASP A 86 -12.20 0.67 -9.71
CA ASP A 86 -12.54 0.71 -8.29
C ASP A 86 -11.31 0.85 -7.38
N VAL A 87 -10.23 0.14 -7.70
CA VAL A 87 -8.99 0.13 -6.90
C VAL A 87 -8.19 1.43 -7.06
N SER A 88 -8.09 1.98 -8.26
CA SER A 88 -7.43 3.28 -8.48
C SER A 88 -8.22 4.44 -7.89
N GLY A 89 -9.56 4.41 -8.01
CA GLY A 89 -10.45 5.37 -7.36
C GLY A 89 -10.32 5.38 -5.84
N GLU A 90 -10.20 4.20 -5.22
CA GLU A 90 -10.00 4.08 -3.77
C GLU A 90 -8.64 4.63 -3.34
N ALA A 91 -7.57 4.40 -4.10
CA ALA A 91 -6.25 4.99 -3.81
C ALA A 91 -6.29 6.54 -3.86
N ILE A 92 -7.02 7.13 -4.82
CA ILE A 92 -7.24 8.58 -4.88
C ILE A 92 -8.03 9.06 -3.66
N ARG A 93 -9.09 8.35 -3.27
CA ARG A 93 -9.88 8.67 -2.07
C ARG A 93 -9.01 8.67 -0.80
N LEU A 94 -8.14 7.67 -0.65
CA LEU A 94 -7.19 7.59 0.45
C LEU A 94 -6.15 8.74 0.40
N GLY A 95 -5.65 9.09 -0.79
CA GLY A 95 -4.76 10.25 -0.96
C GLY A 95 -5.39 11.57 -0.52
N ARG A 96 -6.68 11.79 -0.84
CA ARG A 96 -7.43 12.96 -0.37
C ARG A 96 -7.60 12.97 1.16
N LEU A 97 -7.94 11.83 1.75
CA LEU A 97 -8.07 11.70 3.21
C LEU A 97 -6.73 11.96 3.92
N LEU A 98 -5.62 11.46 3.37
CA LEU A 98 -4.30 11.75 3.91
C LEU A 98 -3.97 13.23 3.86
N LEU A 99 -4.35 13.94 2.79
CA LEU A 99 -4.11 15.37 2.65
C LEU A 99 -4.91 16.18 3.69
N GLU A 100 -6.13 15.75 4.00
CA GLU A 100 -6.96 16.35 5.06
C GLU A 100 -6.36 16.12 6.45
N LEU A 101 -5.83 14.92 6.71
CA LEU A 101 -5.24 14.57 8.01
C LEU A 101 -3.84 15.15 8.22
N LEU A 102 -3.05 15.24 7.15
CA LEU A 102 -1.64 15.59 7.19
C LEU A 102 -1.26 16.35 5.90
N PRO A 103 -1.38 17.69 5.88
CA PRO A 103 -1.17 18.50 4.67
C PRO A 103 0.32 18.69 4.33
N GLU A 104 1.05 17.59 4.17
CA GLU A 104 2.46 17.55 3.80
C GLU A 104 2.66 17.60 2.28
N ALA A 105 3.81 18.11 1.85
CA ALA A 105 4.13 18.28 0.43
C ALA A 105 4.13 16.94 -0.33
N GLU A 106 4.64 15.87 0.28
CA GLU A 106 4.70 14.53 -0.30
C GLU A 106 3.30 13.94 -0.54
N VAL A 107 2.35 14.22 0.34
CA VAL A 107 0.95 13.79 0.20
C VAL A 107 0.31 14.50 -0.99
N ALA A 108 0.47 15.82 -1.07
CA ALA A 108 -0.04 16.63 -2.17
C ALA A 108 0.59 16.20 -3.51
N GLY A 109 1.91 15.96 -3.52
CA GLY A 109 2.65 15.51 -4.71
C GLY A 109 2.19 14.14 -5.21
N LEU A 110 2.00 13.17 -4.30
CA LEU A 110 1.49 11.86 -4.68
C LEU A 110 0.05 11.94 -5.22
N LEU A 111 -0.82 12.69 -4.55
CA LEU A 111 -2.19 12.87 -5.01
C LEU A 111 -2.26 13.55 -6.39
N ALA A 112 -1.44 14.58 -6.61
CA ALA A 112 -1.35 15.25 -7.91
C ALA A 112 -0.90 14.29 -9.01
N LEU A 113 0.11 13.45 -8.76
CA LEU A 113 0.57 12.42 -9.70
C LEU A 113 -0.57 11.45 -10.06
N MET A 114 -1.28 10.92 -9.06
CA MET A 114 -2.37 9.96 -9.28
C MET A 114 -3.58 10.57 -10.00
N LEU A 115 -3.80 11.89 -9.90
CA LEU A 115 -4.89 12.58 -10.61
C LEU A 115 -4.53 12.93 -12.06
N LEU A 116 -3.24 12.99 -12.39
CA LEU A 116 -2.74 13.30 -13.73
C LEU A 116 -2.59 12.07 -14.63
N GLN A 117 -2.44 10.89 -14.03
CA GLN A 117 -2.32 9.60 -14.71
C GLN A 117 -3.71 9.01 -14.99
#